data_AF-A0A936Q6I5-F1
#
_entry.id   AF-A0A936Q6I5-F1
#
_cell.length_a   1.000
_cell.length_b   1.000
_cell.length_c   1.000
_cell.angle_alpha   90.00
_cell.angle_beta   90.00
_cell.angle_gamma   90.00
#
_symmetry.space_group_name_H-M   'P 1'
#
loop_
_entity.id
_entity.type
_entity.pdbx_description
1 polymer ?
#
loop_
_entity_poly.entity_id
_entity_poly.type
_entity_poly.pdbx_seq_one_letter_code
_entity_poly.pdbx_strand_id
1 'polypeptide(L)'
;MGGRTVFSRVSGGIVLDSFSIVSLFTGLLAALPAGLLLLVGSGGSRSAGIGAAASVVWGLTVLVFVSRFAQLGIAGDSEGGLFSSSAGPWPGTLLAAGRLLVLWAVWAIPFVAWAFLKSEPQAPSAGFPGIGFALLAAPRIPFLLAIWSGLGMVLSFAFVAVSAAAPGFGDLFSAALWRTVLSGRVGELFVAIAGTFGPPVTVFAVVLPVFAGFVAVNPRAALTGMIPFLLYAVGMVLTLQGKLCGAFAAASLVEEGDVAEAFEAELPAEASEAIAVAPAAVHAGPPAAVEAQGPVLGDPRHLHTIWQTRLSSGDAEAALEAAREAIPAGLAKKEPRLAAEIYRRHLDRLPELGLDRTALDLLADQLLRDGDVAAAAWTFSQALDTEPADPKAFKGLLRVAEHHLDKAKEPLEAIRVYRYLLERAPASPFADHARDLLSVAEKRAARPAG
;
A
#
# COMPACT_ATOMS: atom_id res chain seq x y z
N MET A 1 -11.81 15.01 -25.20
CA MET A 1 -10.40 14.58 -25.38
C MET A 1 -10.02 13.82 -24.14
N GLY A 2 -9.84 12.49 -24.24
CA GLY A 2 -9.69 11.61 -23.08
C GLY A 2 -8.43 11.93 -22.28
N GLY A 3 -8.60 12.33 -21.02
CA GLY A 3 -7.50 12.53 -20.09
C GLY A 3 -6.69 11.24 -20.00
N ARG A 4 -5.37 11.34 -20.12
CA ARG A 4 -4.48 10.20 -19.82
C ARG A 4 -4.64 9.88 -18.34
N THR A 5 -5.13 8.67 -18.05
CA THR A 5 -5.32 8.15 -16.71
C THR A 5 -4.01 8.14 -15.92
N VAL A 6 -4.12 8.27 -14.60
CA VAL A 6 -2.97 8.41 -13.69
C VAL A 6 -2.02 7.21 -13.82
N PHE A 7 -2.57 6.01 -13.99
CA PHE A 7 -1.82 4.76 -14.10
C PHE A 7 -0.79 4.76 -15.25
N SER A 8 -1.17 5.24 -16.44
CA SER A 8 -0.27 5.22 -17.60
C SER A 8 0.97 6.12 -17.43
N ARG A 9 0.92 7.12 -16.54
CA ARG A 9 2.07 7.99 -16.26
C ARG A 9 3.04 7.32 -15.28
N VAL A 10 2.50 6.59 -14.31
CA VAL A 10 3.28 5.95 -13.24
C VAL A 10 3.89 4.62 -13.71
N SER A 11 3.22 3.88 -14.59
CA SER A 11 3.66 2.55 -15.05
C SER A 11 5.03 2.56 -15.72
N GLY A 12 5.36 3.62 -16.48
CA GLY A 12 6.67 3.77 -17.12
C GLY A 12 7.81 3.88 -16.11
N GLY A 13 7.61 4.65 -15.02
CA GLY A 13 8.58 4.78 -13.94
C GLY A 13 8.82 3.45 -13.23
N ILE A 14 7.74 2.76 -12.86
CA ILE A 14 7.82 1.42 -12.21
C ILE A 14 8.61 0.43 -13.08
N VAL A 15 8.41 0.45 -14.40
CA VAL A 15 9.14 -0.43 -15.32
C VAL A 15 10.63 -0.09 -15.35
N LEU A 16 11.00 1.19 -15.41
CA LEU A 16 12.40 1.61 -15.40
C LEU A 16 13.11 1.23 -14.09
N ASP A 17 12.43 1.43 -12.95
CA ASP A 17 12.99 1.12 -11.62
C ASP A 17 13.15 -0.39 -11.38
N SER A 18 12.43 -1.22 -12.13
CA SER A 18 12.52 -2.68 -12.05
C SER A 18 13.82 -3.26 -12.62
N PHE A 19 14.59 -2.48 -13.37
CA PHE A 19 15.92 -2.90 -13.85
C PHE A 19 17.00 -2.88 -12.75
N SER A 20 16.62 -2.59 -11.50
CA SER A 20 17.53 -2.53 -10.37
C SER A 20 18.02 -3.89 -9.87
N ILE A 21 19.14 -3.86 -9.12
CA ILE A 21 19.70 -5.00 -8.38
C ILE A 21 18.68 -5.60 -7.39
N VAL A 22 17.71 -4.81 -6.92
CA VAL A 22 16.65 -5.25 -5.99
C VAL A 22 15.82 -6.38 -6.60
N SER A 23 15.57 -6.36 -7.91
CA SER A 23 14.83 -7.43 -8.59
C SER A 23 15.61 -8.74 -8.65
N LEU A 24 16.95 -8.70 -8.75
CA LEU A 24 17.79 -9.92 -8.62
C LEU A 24 17.66 -10.53 -7.23
N PHE A 25 17.78 -9.71 -6.17
CA PHE A 25 17.63 -10.17 -4.79
C PHE A 25 16.24 -10.72 -4.52
N THR A 26 15.21 -10.10 -5.09
CA THR A 26 13.82 -10.57 -4.97
C THR A 26 13.66 -11.98 -5.56
N GLY A 27 14.21 -12.21 -6.75
CA GLY A 27 14.19 -13.53 -7.39
C GLY A 27 14.96 -14.59 -6.61
N LEU A 28 16.14 -14.23 -6.10
CA LEU A 28 16.94 -15.09 -5.24
C LEU A 28 16.19 -15.47 -3.95
N LEU A 29 15.60 -14.48 -3.27
CA LEU A 29 14.83 -14.69 -2.05
C LEU A 29 13.56 -15.51 -2.30
N ALA A 30 12.91 -15.37 -3.46
CA ALA A 30 11.74 -16.16 -3.82
C ALA A 30 12.09 -17.64 -4.04
N ALA A 31 13.27 -17.93 -4.61
CA ALA A 31 13.72 -19.29 -4.88
C ALA A 31 14.34 -19.98 -3.65
N LEU A 32 14.90 -19.22 -2.70
CA LEU A 32 15.63 -19.73 -1.55
C LEU A 32 14.83 -20.74 -0.68
N PRO A 33 13.59 -20.46 -0.26
CA PRO A 33 12.82 -21.39 0.58
C PRO A 33 12.58 -22.74 -0.09
N ALA A 34 12.21 -22.72 -1.37
CA ALA A 34 11.96 -23.93 -2.15
C ALA A 34 13.25 -24.68 -2.47
N GLY A 35 14.32 -23.95 -2.81
CA GLY A 35 15.65 -24.50 -3.02
C GLY A 35 16.19 -25.20 -1.78
N LEU A 36 16.00 -24.60 -0.60
CA LEU A 36 16.41 -25.20 0.68
C LEU A 36 15.66 -26.51 0.96
N LEU A 37 14.35 -26.56 0.70
CA LEU A 37 13.57 -27.79 0.85
C LEU A 37 14.02 -28.89 -0.10
N LEU A 38 14.33 -28.55 -1.35
CA LEU A 38 14.86 -29.51 -2.32
C LEU A 38 16.27 -29.99 -1.91
N LEU A 39 17.12 -29.11 -1.39
CA LEU A 39 18.45 -29.45 -0.89
C LEU A 39 18.37 -30.40 0.31
N VAL A 40 17.56 -30.09 1.32
CA VAL A 40 17.35 -30.95 2.49
C VAL A 40 16.76 -32.30 2.07
N GLY A 41 15.82 -32.30 1.13
CA GLY A 41 15.22 -33.51 0.61
C GLY A 41 16.12 -34.35 -0.30
N SER A 42 17.20 -33.77 -0.84
CA SER A 42 18.14 -34.47 -1.72
C SER A 42 19.10 -35.43 -0.98
N GLY A 43 19.18 -35.33 0.35
CA GLY A 43 19.97 -36.24 1.20
C GLY A 43 19.32 -37.61 1.47
N GLY A 44 18.06 -37.82 1.05
CA GLY A 44 17.31 -39.07 1.22
C GLY A 44 16.85 -39.69 -0.10
N SER A 45 16.18 -40.86 -0.04
CA SER A 45 15.48 -41.42 -1.19
C SER A 45 14.43 -40.41 -1.68
N ARG A 46 14.56 -39.98 -2.95
CA ARG A 46 13.68 -38.95 -3.54
C ARG A 46 12.22 -39.41 -3.46
N SER A 47 11.49 -38.93 -2.46
CA SER A 47 10.05 -39.15 -2.35
C SER A 47 9.33 -38.11 -3.19
N ALA A 48 8.27 -38.52 -3.89
CA ALA A 48 7.43 -37.60 -4.68
C ALA A 48 6.84 -36.45 -3.83
N GLY A 49 6.74 -36.62 -2.50
CA GLY A 49 6.23 -35.62 -1.57
C GLY A 49 7.13 -34.39 -1.40
N ILE A 50 8.45 -34.52 -1.53
CA ILE A 50 9.38 -33.39 -1.35
C ILE A 50 9.21 -32.35 -2.47
N GLY A 51 9.05 -32.80 -3.72
CA GLY A 51 8.83 -31.89 -4.86
C GLY A 51 7.50 -31.14 -4.76
N ALA A 52 6.45 -31.81 -4.27
CA ALA A 52 5.16 -31.17 -4.01
C ALA A 52 5.27 -30.13 -2.89
N ALA A 53 5.92 -30.47 -1.78
CA ALA A 53 6.13 -29.54 -0.67
C ALA A 53 6.94 -28.30 -1.09
N ALA A 54 8.03 -28.49 -1.85
CA ALA A 54 8.83 -27.39 -2.38
C ALA A 54 8.01 -26.47 -3.29
N SER A 55 7.17 -27.03 -4.16
CA SER A 55 6.27 -26.26 -5.02
C SER A 55 5.25 -25.44 -4.22
N VAL A 56 4.66 -26.02 -3.17
CA VAL A 56 3.72 -25.32 -2.28
C VAL A 56 4.41 -24.16 -1.57
N VAL A 57 5.58 -24.39 -1.00
CA VAL A 57 6.33 -23.34 -0.27
C VAL A 57 6.79 -22.24 -1.21
N TRP A 58 7.21 -22.58 -2.43
CA TRP A 58 7.52 -21.59 -3.46
C TRP A 58 6.28 -20.75 -3.80
N GLY A 59 5.13 -21.39 -4.05
CA GLY A 59 3.88 -20.71 -4.35
C GLY A 59 3.45 -19.74 -3.24
N LEU A 60 3.51 -20.18 -1.98
CA LEU A 60 3.21 -19.31 -0.83
C LEU A 60 4.18 -18.12 -0.73
N THR A 61 5.46 -18.35 -1.00
CA THR A 61 6.48 -17.27 -1.01
C THR A 61 6.18 -16.24 -2.10
N VAL A 62 5.85 -16.71 -3.31
CA VAL A 62 5.45 -15.87 -4.44
C VAL A 62 4.23 -15.02 -4.10
N LEU A 63 3.20 -15.61 -3.48
CA LEU A 63 2.00 -14.88 -3.07
C LEU A 63 2.34 -13.75 -2.08
N VAL A 64 3.16 -14.03 -1.07
CA VAL A 64 3.59 -13.00 -0.10
C VAL A 64 4.36 -11.87 -0.78
N PHE A 65 5.27 -12.21 -1.70
CA PHE A 65 6.11 -11.20 -2.37
C PHE A 65 5.28 -10.31 -3.29
N VAL A 66 4.43 -10.91 -4.12
CA VAL A 66 3.56 -10.15 -5.04
C VAL A 66 2.61 -9.26 -4.24
N SER A 67 2.03 -9.76 -3.14
CA SER A 67 1.21 -8.94 -2.24
C SER A 67 1.99 -7.80 -1.58
N ARG A 68 3.25 -8.03 -1.19
CA ARG A 68 4.12 -6.97 -0.63
C ARG A 68 4.37 -5.86 -1.66
N PHE A 69 4.71 -6.23 -2.89
CA PHE A 69 4.93 -5.28 -3.97
C PHE A 69 3.64 -4.59 -4.41
N ALA A 70 2.48 -5.25 -4.33
CA ALA A 70 1.20 -4.60 -4.55
C ALA A 70 0.91 -3.51 -3.52
N GLN A 71 1.26 -3.72 -2.25
CA GLN A 71 1.16 -2.69 -1.22
C GLN A 71 2.10 -1.51 -1.49
N LEU A 72 3.33 -1.77 -1.97
CA LEU A 72 4.24 -0.70 -2.41
C LEU A 72 3.67 0.09 -3.59
N GLY A 73 3.07 -0.61 -4.56
CA GLY A 73 2.38 0.01 -5.69
C GLY A 73 1.22 0.90 -5.25
N ILE A 74 0.44 0.47 -4.25
CA ILE A 74 -0.63 1.29 -3.66
C ILE A 74 -0.07 2.52 -2.95
N ALA A 75 1.04 2.36 -2.23
CA ALA A 75 1.72 3.46 -1.55
C ALA A 75 2.44 4.43 -2.52
N GLY A 76 2.52 4.11 -3.81
CA GLY A 76 3.25 4.89 -4.80
C GLY A 76 4.78 4.78 -4.68
N ASP A 77 5.31 3.79 -3.96
CA ASP A 77 6.73 3.58 -3.76
C ASP A 77 7.32 2.70 -4.89
N SER A 78 7.80 3.35 -5.97
CA SER A 78 8.37 2.67 -7.14
C SER A 78 9.79 2.15 -6.90
N GLU A 79 10.55 2.73 -5.96
CA GLU A 79 11.92 2.32 -5.65
C GLU A 79 12.00 1.27 -4.52
N GLY A 80 10.95 1.18 -3.69
CA GLY A 80 10.88 0.30 -2.54
C GLY A 80 11.15 -1.17 -2.85
N GLY A 81 12.04 -1.78 -2.08
CA GLY A 81 12.27 -3.22 -2.08
C GLY A 81 11.33 -3.99 -1.17
N LEU A 82 11.47 -5.32 -1.11
CA LEU A 82 10.64 -6.24 -0.31
C LEU A 82 10.50 -5.80 1.17
N PHE A 83 11.55 -5.21 1.74
CA PHE A 83 11.61 -4.77 3.14
C PHE A 83 11.32 -3.27 3.33
N SER A 84 10.88 -2.55 2.30
CA SER A 84 10.52 -1.13 2.42
C SER A 84 9.39 -0.95 3.43
N SER A 85 9.51 0.07 4.29
CA SER A 85 8.53 0.37 5.33
C SER A 85 7.23 0.97 4.78
N SER A 86 7.25 1.49 3.54
CA SER A 86 6.09 2.11 2.88
C SER A 86 4.94 1.13 2.62
N ALA A 87 5.22 -0.17 2.43
CA ALA A 87 4.20 -1.22 2.34
C ALA A 87 3.50 -1.53 3.67
N GLY A 88 3.88 -0.84 4.75
CA GLY A 88 3.28 -1.03 6.07
C GLY A 88 3.73 -2.33 6.75
N PRO A 89 3.01 -2.77 7.79
CA PRO A 89 3.42 -3.89 8.63
C PRO A 89 3.17 -5.24 7.95
N TRP A 90 4.06 -6.22 8.18
CA TRP A 90 3.99 -7.58 7.61
C TRP A 90 2.65 -8.33 7.82
N PRO A 91 1.95 -8.20 8.96
CA PRO A 91 0.60 -8.78 9.10
C PRO A 91 -0.36 -8.33 8.00
N GLY A 92 -0.29 -7.08 7.55
CA GLY A 92 -1.10 -6.58 6.44
C GLY A 92 -0.74 -7.28 5.12
N THR A 93 0.54 -7.51 4.86
CA THR A 93 1.02 -8.27 3.70
C THR A 93 0.54 -9.72 3.73
N LEU A 94 0.61 -10.39 4.89
CA LEU A 94 0.13 -11.77 5.05
C LEU A 94 -1.38 -11.87 4.84
N LEU A 95 -2.15 -10.88 5.29
CA LEU A 95 -3.59 -10.81 5.03
C LEU A 95 -3.89 -10.62 3.53
N ALA A 96 -3.14 -9.76 2.83
CA ALA A 96 -3.27 -9.60 1.38
C ALA A 96 -2.90 -10.90 0.63
N ALA A 97 -1.85 -11.58 1.04
CA ALA A 97 -1.43 -12.86 0.46
C ALA A 97 -2.48 -13.97 0.72
N GLY A 98 -3.06 -14.02 1.91
CA GLY A 98 -4.15 -14.94 2.23
C GLY A 98 -5.38 -14.70 1.36
N ARG A 99 -5.73 -13.43 1.10
CA ARG A 99 -6.81 -13.06 0.18
C ARG A 99 -6.51 -13.49 -1.26
N LEU A 100 -5.28 -13.26 -1.72
CA LEU A 100 -4.84 -13.71 -3.04
C LEU A 100 -4.87 -15.24 -3.17
N LEU A 101 -4.49 -15.96 -2.11
CA LEU A 101 -4.57 -17.42 -2.04
C LEU A 101 -6.02 -17.90 -2.18
N VAL A 102 -6.98 -17.25 -1.52
CA VAL A 102 -8.41 -17.58 -1.62
C VAL A 102 -8.90 -17.41 -3.07
N LEU A 103 -8.55 -16.31 -3.75
CA LEU A 103 -8.92 -16.10 -5.14
C LEU A 103 -8.36 -17.20 -6.06
N TRP A 104 -7.09 -17.57 -5.89
CA TRP A 104 -6.48 -18.67 -6.63
C TRP A 104 -7.08 -20.03 -6.30
N ALA A 105 -7.40 -20.30 -5.05
CA ALA A 105 -8.04 -21.54 -4.63
C ALA A 105 -9.41 -21.71 -5.28
N VAL A 106 -10.22 -20.63 -5.31
CA VAL A 106 -11.51 -20.62 -6.02
C VAL A 106 -11.32 -20.82 -7.52
N TRP A 107 -10.32 -20.16 -8.11
CA TRP A 107 -9.98 -20.34 -9.53
C TRP A 107 -9.54 -21.76 -9.90
N ALA A 108 -8.91 -22.46 -8.95
CA ALA A 108 -8.40 -23.81 -9.15
C ALA A 108 -9.48 -24.91 -9.07
N ILE A 109 -10.69 -24.60 -8.60
CA ILE A 109 -11.79 -25.57 -8.41
C ILE A 109 -12.06 -26.41 -9.68
N PRO A 110 -12.13 -25.86 -10.91
CA PRO A 110 -12.38 -26.67 -12.10
C PRO A 110 -11.28 -27.69 -12.39
N PHE A 111 -10.02 -27.38 -12.08
CA PHE A 111 -8.91 -28.34 -12.22
C PHE A 111 -9.00 -29.46 -11.20
N VAL A 112 -9.36 -29.12 -9.96
CA VAL A 112 -9.57 -30.08 -8.88
C VAL A 112 -10.75 -31.01 -9.24
N ALA A 113 -11.87 -30.45 -9.68
CA ALA A 113 -13.03 -31.22 -10.13
C ALA A 113 -12.68 -32.16 -11.28
N TRP A 114 -11.95 -31.68 -12.30
CA TRP A 114 -11.48 -32.52 -13.40
C TRP A 114 -10.54 -33.64 -12.95
N ALA A 115 -9.60 -33.35 -12.04
CA ALA A 115 -8.70 -34.35 -11.49
C ALA A 115 -9.45 -35.45 -10.72
N PHE A 116 -10.49 -35.08 -9.95
CA PHE A 116 -11.36 -36.05 -9.30
C PHE A 116 -12.15 -36.89 -10.30
N LEU A 117 -12.72 -36.29 -11.34
CA LEU A 117 -13.47 -37.02 -12.38
C LEU A 117 -12.60 -38.00 -13.20
N LYS A 118 -11.30 -37.72 -13.35
CA LYS A 118 -10.36 -38.59 -14.07
C LYS A 118 -9.82 -39.76 -13.23
N SER A 119 -10.15 -39.82 -11.93
CA SER A 119 -9.71 -40.89 -11.05
C SER A 119 -10.38 -42.25 -11.34
N GLU A 120 -11.38 -42.29 -12.23
CA GLU A 120 -11.86 -43.52 -12.86
C GLU A 120 -10.90 -43.99 -13.97
N PRO A 121 -10.53 -45.28 -14.03
CA PRO A 121 -9.61 -45.81 -15.04
C PRO A 121 -10.27 -45.78 -16.42
N GLN A 122 -10.16 -44.65 -17.12
CA GLN A 122 -10.62 -44.56 -18.51
C GLN A 122 -9.63 -45.29 -19.43
N ALA A 123 -10.16 -46.29 -20.13
CA ALA A 123 -9.59 -46.90 -21.32
C ALA A 123 -9.17 -45.80 -22.32
N PRO A 124 -8.15 -46.05 -23.17
CA PRO A 124 -7.61 -45.05 -24.09
C PRO A 124 -8.69 -44.56 -25.04
N SER A 125 -9.25 -43.38 -24.78
CA SER A 125 -10.25 -42.77 -25.64
C SER A 125 -9.56 -42.19 -26.88
N ALA A 126 -9.91 -42.78 -28.01
CA ALA A 126 -9.61 -42.27 -29.33
C ALA A 126 -10.31 -40.92 -29.55
N GLY A 127 -9.57 -39.94 -30.07
CA GLY A 127 -10.14 -38.85 -30.86
C GLY A 127 -10.79 -37.68 -30.10
N PHE A 128 -10.01 -36.90 -29.35
CA PHE A 128 -10.27 -35.46 -29.24
C PHE A 128 -8.97 -34.68 -29.47
N PRO A 129 -8.96 -33.63 -30.31
CA PRO A 129 -7.78 -32.82 -30.56
C PRO A 129 -7.52 -31.94 -29.33
N GLY A 130 -6.77 -32.47 -28.37
CA GLY A 130 -6.13 -31.63 -27.35
C GLY A 130 -5.03 -30.81 -28.00
N ILE A 131 -5.05 -29.49 -27.81
CA ILE A 131 -3.92 -28.62 -28.16
C ILE A 131 -2.82 -28.90 -27.14
N GLY A 132 -1.97 -29.88 -27.43
CA GLY A 132 -0.78 -30.17 -26.65
C GLY A 132 0.37 -29.30 -27.14
N PHE A 133 0.91 -28.43 -26.28
CA PHE A 133 2.28 -27.96 -26.43
C PHE A 133 3.20 -29.19 -26.34
N ALA A 134 3.60 -29.73 -27.50
CA ALA A 134 4.33 -30.99 -27.62
C ALA A 134 5.80 -30.95 -27.12
N LEU A 135 6.23 -29.87 -26.45
CA LEU A 135 7.63 -29.71 -26.06
C LEU A 135 8.00 -30.33 -24.70
N LEU A 136 7.01 -30.61 -23.85
CA LEU A 136 7.15 -31.25 -22.55
C LEU A 136 5.99 -32.25 -22.44
N ALA A 137 6.24 -33.47 -21.97
CA ALA A 137 5.28 -34.57 -21.88
C ALA A 137 4.10 -34.29 -20.91
N ALA A 138 3.34 -33.24 -21.16
CA ALA A 138 2.21 -32.80 -20.36
C ALA A 138 0.96 -33.62 -20.73
N PRO A 139 0.13 -33.99 -19.73
CA PRO A 139 -1.13 -34.65 -20.00
C PRO A 139 -2.00 -33.77 -20.92
N ARG A 140 -2.74 -34.39 -21.86
CA ARG A 140 -3.72 -33.67 -22.69
C ARG A 140 -4.79 -33.05 -21.78
N ILE A 141 -4.68 -31.74 -21.56
CA ILE A 141 -5.68 -30.96 -20.85
C ILE A 141 -6.86 -30.72 -21.83
N PRO A 142 -8.12 -30.91 -21.40
CA PRO A 142 -9.28 -30.55 -22.22
C PRO A 142 -9.19 -29.11 -22.72
N PHE A 143 -9.59 -28.85 -23.96
CA PHE A 143 -9.49 -27.53 -24.58
C PHE A 143 -10.10 -26.41 -23.72
N LEU A 144 -11.26 -26.67 -23.10
CA LEU A 144 -11.90 -25.72 -22.18
C LEU A 144 -11.06 -25.41 -20.93
N LEU A 145 -10.38 -26.40 -20.37
CA LEU A 145 -9.47 -26.19 -19.24
C LEU A 145 -8.19 -25.47 -19.66
N ALA A 146 -7.73 -25.64 -20.91
CA ALA A 146 -6.63 -24.85 -21.45
C ALA A 146 -7.02 -23.38 -21.61
N ILE A 147 -8.22 -23.09 -22.13
CA ILE A 147 -8.78 -21.72 -22.19
C ILE A 147 -8.90 -21.16 -20.77
N TRP A 148 -9.45 -21.93 -19.83
CA TRP A 148 -9.57 -21.54 -18.43
C TRP A 148 -8.20 -21.21 -17.83
N SER A 149 -7.19 -22.06 -18.05
CA SER A 149 -5.82 -21.78 -17.61
C SER A 149 -5.26 -20.49 -18.20
N GLY A 150 -5.48 -20.25 -19.50
CA GLY A 150 -5.04 -19.03 -20.19
C GLY A 150 -5.71 -17.78 -19.64
N LEU A 151 -7.01 -17.85 -19.34
CA LEU A 151 -7.75 -16.75 -18.72
C LEU A 151 -7.23 -16.45 -17.30
N GLY A 152 -6.75 -17.47 -16.59
CA GLY A 152 -6.08 -17.34 -15.29
C GLY A 152 -4.84 -16.45 -15.33
N MET A 153 -4.11 -16.40 -16.45
CA MET A 153 -2.94 -15.51 -16.59
C MET A 153 -3.36 -14.03 -16.59
N VAL A 154 -4.42 -13.68 -17.31
CA VAL A 154 -4.95 -12.31 -17.33
C VAL A 154 -5.58 -11.97 -15.97
N LEU A 155 -6.36 -12.90 -15.42
CA LEU A 155 -7.00 -12.74 -14.12
C LEU A 155 -6.00 -12.67 -12.97
N SER A 156 -4.79 -13.20 -13.11
CA SER A 156 -3.76 -13.08 -12.07
C SER A 156 -3.48 -11.63 -11.69
N PHE A 157 -3.52 -10.71 -12.65
CA PHE A 157 -3.31 -9.29 -12.41
C PHE A 157 -4.50 -8.67 -11.68
N ALA A 158 -5.72 -9.01 -12.11
CA ALA A 158 -6.94 -8.59 -11.44
C ALA A 158 -7.01 -9.12 -10.00
N PHE A 159 -6.64 -10.38 -9.77
CA PHE A 159 -6.59 -10.98 -8.44
C PHE A 159 -5.59 -10.28 -7.54
N VAL A 160 -4.40 -9.94 -8.04
CA VAL A 160 -3.41 -9.20 -7.24
C VAL A 160 -3.96 -7.82 -6.87
N ALA A 161 -4.49 -7.07 -7.84
CA ALA A 161 -5.07 -5.75 -7.61
C ALA A 161 -6.22 -5.79 -6.58
N VAL A 162 -7.19 -6.67 -6.78
CA VAL A 162 -8.35 -6.85 -5.87
C VAL A 162 -7.90 -7.32 -4.49
N SER A 163 -6.96 -8.27 -4.42
CA SER A 163 -6.43 -8.79 -3.14
C SER A 163 -5.69 -7.73 -2.33
N ALA A 164 -5.10 -6.73 -2.98
CA ALA A 164 -4.40 -5.64 -2.33
C ALA A 164 -5.36 -4.52 -1.89
N ALA A 165 -6.39 -4.24 -2.71
CA ALA A 165 -7.37 -3.19 -2.47
C ALA A 165 -8.48 -3.56 -1.47
N ALA A 166 -8.82 -4.85 -1.33
CA ALA A 166 -9.93 -5.25 -0.47
C ALA A 166 -9.69 -4.82 1.01
N PRO A 167 -10.72 -4.40 1.75
CA PRO A 167 -10.60 -4.19 3.20
C PRO A 167 -10.55 -5.52 3.97
N GLY A 168 -11.35 -6.50 3.57
CA GLY A 168 -11.42 -7.82 4.19
C GLY A 168 -11.58 -8.98 3.21
N PHE A 169 -11.79 -10.19 3.75
CA PHE A 169 -12.05 -11.39 2.94
C PHE A 169 -13.45 -11.39 2.31
N GLY A 170 -14.44 -10.79 2.98
CA GLY A 170 -15.82 -10.70 2.46
C GLY A 170 -15.91 -9.87 1.18
N ASP A 171 -15.05 -8.86 1.04
CA ASP A 171 -15.07 -7.93 -0.08
C ASP A 171 -14.46 -8.51 -1.36
N LEU A 172 -13.72 -9.63 -1.26
CA LEU A 172 -13.06 -10.26 -2.41
C LEU A 172 -14.02 -10.68 -3.52
N PHE A 173 -15.28 -10.93 -3.18
CA PHE A 173 -16.32 -11.33 -4.12
C PHE A 173 -17.40 -10.25 -4.28
N SER A 174 -17.15 -9.05 -3.75
CA SER A 174 -18.05 -7.91 -3.92
C SER A 174 -18.01 -7.43 -5.37
N ALA A 175 -19.16 -7.46 -6.05
CA ALA A 175 -19.29 -6.93 -7.39
C ALA A 175 -18.90 -5.44 -7.47
N ALA A 176 -19.13 -4.68 -6.37
CA ALA A 176 -18.75 -3.28 -6.28
C ALA A 176 -17.23 -3.12 -6.37
N LEU A 177 -16.45 -3.84 -5.56
CA LEU A 177 -14.99 -3.76 -5.58
C LEU A 177 -14.41 -4.13 -6.96
N TRP A 178 -14.91 -5.21 -7.56
CA TRP A 178 -14.47 -5.62 -8.89
C TRP A 178 -14.81 -4.59 -9.96
N ARG A 179 -15.98 -3.96 -9.86
CA ARG A 179 -16.39 -2.88 -10.75
C ARG A 179 -15.51 -1.64 -10.55
N THR A 180 -15.31 -1.19 -9.33
CA THR A 180 -14.39 -0.09 -8.98
C THR A 180 -13.00 -0.30 -9.57
N VAL A 181 -12.43 -1.49 -9.38
CA VAL A 181 -11.06 -1.77 -9.80
C VAL A 181 -10.93 -1.90 -11.32
N LEU A 182 -11.93 -2.47 -12.02
CA LEU A 182 -11.78 -2.84 -13.45
C LEU A 182 -12.64 -2.04 -14.44
N SER A 183 -13.70 -1.37 -14.00
CA SER A 183 -14.67 -0.70 -14.88
C SER A 183 -13.99 0.37 -15.72
N GLY A 184 -14.12 0.27 -17.06
CA GLY A 184 -13.50 1.21 -18.00
C GLY A 184 -11.98 1.07 -18.16
N ARG A 185 -11.32 0.19 -17.39
CA ARG A 185 -9.85 0.14 -17.26
C ARG A 185 -9.22 -1.17 -17.73
N VAL A 186 -9.97 -2.00 -18.44
CA VAL A 186 -9.47 -3.25 -19.02
C VAL A 186 -8.27 -2.99 -19.95
N GLY A 187 -8.26 -1.87 -20.68
CA GLY A 187 -7.12 -1.48 -21.52
C GLY A 187 -5.83 -1.26 -20.72
N GLU A 188 -5.93 -0.67 -19.53
CA GLU A 188 -4.78 -0.47 -18.64
C GLU A 188 -4.28 -1.77 -18.01
N LEU A 189 -5.17 -2.73 -17.78
CA LEU A 189 -4.76 -4.07 -17.36
C LEU A 189 -3.82 -4.71 -18.39
N PHE A 190 -4.09 -4.54 -19.69
CA PHE A 190 -3.17 -4.98 -20.74
C PHE A 190 -1.84 -4.22 -20.73
N VAL A 191 -1.84 -2.93 -20.37
CA VAL A 191 -0.60 -2.17 -20.16
C VAL A 191 0.18 -2.71 -18.97
N ALA A 192 -0.48 -3.09 -17.86
CA ALA A 192 0.17 -3.72 -16.72
C ALA A 192 0.78 -5.09 -17.07
N ILE A 193 0.05 -5.90 -17.85
CA ILE A 193 0.52 -7.20 -18.36
C ILE A 193 1.75 -7.00 -19.27
N ALA A 194 1.65 -6.09 -20.24
CA ALA A 194 2.75 -5.76 -21.14
C ALA A 194 3.96 -5.20 -20.38
N GLY A 195 3.73 -4.34 -19.39
CA GLY A 195 4.77 -3.80 -18.51
C GLY A 195 5.43 -4.85 -17.63
N THR A 196 4.74 -5.94 -17.29
CA THR A 196 5.29 -7.03 -16.47
C THR A 196 6.12 -8.02 -17.29
N PHE A 197 5.64 -8.40 -18.48
CA PHE A 197 6.33 -9.40 -19.31
C PHE A 197 7.26 -8.80 -20.36
N GLY A 198 7.03 -7.56 -20.78
CA GLY A 198 7.86 -6.86 -21.76
C GLY A 198 9.34 -6.75 -21.35
N PRO A 199 9.67 -6.28 -20.14
CA PRO A 199 11.05 -6.16 -19.69
C PRO A 199 11.78 -7.53 -19.61
N PRO A 200 11.23 -8.58 -18.96
CA PRO A 200 11.85 -9.90 -18.99
C PRO A 200 12.04 -10.43 -20.42
N VAL A 201 11.04 -10.32 -21.29
CA VAL A 201 11.15 -10.78 -22.70
C VAL A 201 12.25 -10.04 -23.45
N THR A 202 12.38 -8.73 -23.23
CA THR A 202 13.43 -7.92 -23.85
C THR A 202 14.81 -8.36 -23.36
N VAL A 203 14.95 -8.57 -22.05
CA VAL A 203 16.17 -9.08 -21.42
C VAL A 203 16.53 -10.47 -21.98
N PHE A 204 15.56 -11.36 -22.14
CA PHE A 204 15.75 -12.65 -22.81
C PHE A 204 16.19 -12.51 -24.27
N ALA A 205 15.54 -11.63 -25.05
CA ALA A 205 15.87 -11.43 -26.45
C ALA A 205 17.31 -10.94 -26.65
N VAL A 206 17.82 -10.11 -25.73
CA VAL A 206 19.20 -9.61 -25.75
C VAL A 206 20.21 -10.66 -25.28
N VAL A 207 19.89 -11.44 -24.24
CA VAL A 207 20.83 -12.40 -23.65
C VAL A 207 20.87 -13.74 -24.40
N LEU A 208 19.77 -14.17 -25.02
CA LEU A 208 19.66 -15.46 -25.68
C LEU A 208 20.71 -15.69 -26.79
N PRO A 209 21.05 -14.73 -27.66
CA PRO A 209 22.10 -14.92 -28.67
C PRO A 209 23.49 -15.14 -28.04
N VAL A 210 23.81 -14.37 -26.99
CA VAL A 210 25.08 -14.50 -26.25
C VAL A 210 25.14 -15.87 -25.57
N PHE A 211 24.03 -16.28 -24.96
CA PHE A 211 23.88 -17.59 -24.34
C PHE A 211 24.08 -18.72 -25.36
N ALA A 212 23.42 -18.65 -26.52
CA ALA A 212 23.53 -19.66 -27.57
C ALA A 212 24.98 -19.80 -28.09
N GLY A 213 25.69 -18.69 -28.26
CA GLY A 213 27.12 -18.71 -28.61
C GLY A 213 27.96 -19.37 -27.51
N PHE A 214 27.67 -19.09 -26.24
CA PHE A 214 28.42 -19.64 -25.11
C PHE A 214 28.15 -21.13 -24.88
N VAL A 215 26.94 -21.62 -25.14
CA VAL A 215 26.58 -23.05 -25.07
C VAL A 215 27.46 -23.90 -26.00
N ALA A 216 27.78 -23.39 -27.19
CA ALA A 216 28.63 -24.10 -28.16
C ALA A 216 30.09 -24.25 -27.67
N VAL A 217 30.56 -23.33 -26.83
CA VAL A 217 31.95 -23.32 -26.31
C VAL A 217 32.04 -24.08 -24.99
N ASN A 218 31.13 -23.82 -24.06
CA ASN A 218 31.14 -24.43 -22.73
C ASN A 218 29.70 -24.62 -22.21
N PRO A 219 29.06 -25.77 -22.50
CA PRO A 219 27.65 -25.99 -22.16
C PRO A 219 27.41 -26.02 -20.65
N ARG A 220 28.39 -26.45 -19.84
CA ARG A 220 28.27 -26.48 -18.38
C ARG A 220 28.29 -25.07 -17.80
N ALA A 221 29.27 -24.25 -18.19
CA ALA A 221 29.35 -22.86 -17.73
C ALA A 221 28.14 -22.04 -18.21
N ALA A 222 27.65 -22.31 -19.43
CA ALA A 222 26.42 -21.72 -19.93
C ALA A 222 25.24 -22.07 -19.01
N LEU A 223 24.96 -23.36 -18.80
CA LEU A 223 23.86 -23.80 -17.94
C LEU A 223 23.92 -23.20 -16.53
N THR A 224 25.11 -23.15 -15.92
CA THR A 224 25.28 -22.52 -14.61
C THR A 224 25.02 -21.01 -14.66
N GLY A 225 25.50 -20.31 -15.70
CA GLY A 225 25.25 -18.88 -15.91
C GLY A 225 23.79 -18.53 -16.19
N MET A 226 22.98 -19.47 -16.67
CA MET A 226 21.55 -19.26 -16.89
C MET A 226 20.74 -19.17 -15.59
N ILE A 227 21.20 -19.81 -14.51
CA ILE A 227 20.49 -19.81 -13.22
C ILE A 227 20.27 -18.40 -12.66
N PRO A 228 21.31 -17.56 -12.45
CA PRO A 228 21.11 -16.21 -11.92
C PRO A 228 20.26 -15.35 -12.86
N PHE A 229 20.32 -15.60 -14.17
CA PHE A 229 19.50 -14.92 -15.15
C PHE A 229 18.01 -15.27 -15.04
N LEU A 230 17.69 -16.56 -14.87
CA LEU A 230 16.32 -17.01 -14.60
C LEU A 230 15.79 -16.45 -13.28
N LEU A 231 16.63 -16.44 -12.23
CA LEU A 231 16.27 -15.85 -10.95
C LEU A 231 15.99 -14.35 -11.08
N TYR A 232 16.82 -13.62 -11.82
CA TYR A 232 16.59 -12.20 -12.13
C TYR A 232 15.25 -11.99 -12.84
N ALA A 233 14.96 -12.76 -13.88
CA ALA A 233 13.71 -12.65 -14.63
C ALA A 233 12.49 -12.95 -13.75
N VAL A 234 12.55 -13.99 -12.91
CA VAL A 234 11.48 -14.31 -11.95
C VAL A 234 11.30 -13.15 -10.96
N GLY A 235 12.38 -12.65 -10.36
CA GLY A 235 12.31 -11.54 -9.42
C GLY A 235 11.75 -10.27 -10.03
N MET A 236 12.12 -9.97 -11.28
CA MET A 236 11.57 -8.86 -12.07
C MET A 236 10.07 -9.02 -12.30
N VAL A 237 9.60 -10.20 -12.74
CA VAL A 237 8.16 -10.48 -12.93
C VAL A 237 7.38 -10.29 -11.62
N LEU A 238 7.87 -10.84 -10.50
CA LEU A 238 7.21 -10.70 -9.19
C LEU A 238 7.11 -9.24 -8.73
N THR A 239 8.20 -8.49 -8.91
CA THR A 239 8.27 -7.07 -8.54
C THR A 239 7.29 -6.25 -9.39
N LEU A 240 7.35 -6.41 -10.71
CA LEU A 240 6.52 -5.69 -11.68
C LEU A 240 5.05 -6.04 -11.52
N GLN A 241 4.71 -7.33 -11.43
CA GLN A 241 3.33 -7.78 -11.27
C GLN A 241 2.71 -7.16 -10.02
N GLY A 242 3.41 -7.22 -8.87
CA GLY A 242 2.93 -6.60 -7.64
C GLY A 242 2.78 -5.09 -7.79
N LYS A 243 3.86 -4.36 -8.10
CA LYS A 243 3.84 -2.88 -8.14
C LYS A 243 2.86 -2.33 -9.17
N LEU A 244 2.80 -2.89 -10.37
CA LEU A 244 1.87 -2.43 -11.40
C LEU A 244 0.42 -2.74 -11.02
N CYS A 245 0.11 -3.90 -10.44
CA CYS A 245 -1.25 -4.18 -9.97
C CYS A 245 -1.65 -3.29 -8.79
N GLY A 246 -0.71 -2.98 -7.88
CA GLY A 246 -0.93 -2.06 -6.78
C GLY A 246 -1.20 -0.62 -7.25
N ALA A 247 -0.38 -0.10 -8.16
CA ALA A 247 -0.57 1.21 -8.76
C ALA A 247 -1.86 1.28 -9.59
N PHE A 248 -2.20 0.18 -10.29
CA PHE A 248 -3.47 0.05 -10.99
C PHE A 248 -4.65 0.16 -10.03
N ALA A 249 -4.60 -0.56 -8.90
CA ALA A 249 -5.64 -0.50 -7.87
C ALA A 249 -5.75 0.87 -7.21
N ALA A 250 -4.64 1.52 -6.89
CA ALA A 250 -4.65 2.87 -6.31
C ALA A 250 -5.27 3.90 -7.26
N ALA A 251 -4.93 3.85 -8.55
CA ALA A 251 -5.51 4.76 -9.54
C ALA A 251 -7.04 4.61 -9.66
N SER A 252 -7.61 3.41 -9.50
CA SER A 252 -9.08 3.24 -9.48
C SER A 252 -9.73 3.91 -8.28
N LEU A 253 -9.09 3.80 -7.12
CA LEU A 253 -9.66 4.32 -5.88
C LEU A 253 -9.63 5.85 -5.84
N VAL A 254 -8.62 6.46 -6.47
CA VAL A 254 -8.55 7.93 -6.60
C VAL A 254 -9.59 8.46 -7.59
N GLU A 255 -9.71 7.84 -8.77
CA GLU A 255 -10.65 8.32 -9.80
C GLU A 255 -12.13 8.16 -9.40
N GLU A 256 -12.49 7.14 -8.60
CA GLU A 256 -13.86 7.03 -8.09
C GLU A 256 -14.19 8.12 -7.07
N GLY A 257 -13.20 8.57 -6.28
CA GLY A 257 -13.33 9.75 -5.43
C GLY A 257 -13.59 11.01 -6.26
N ASP A 258 -12.79 11.25 -7.30
CA ASP A 258 -12.91 12.43 -8.18
C ASP A 258 -14.26 12.49 -8.92
N VAL A 259 -14.80 11.33 -9.35
CA VAL A 259 -16.10 11.27 -10.06
C VAL A 259 -17.28 11.45 -9.10
N ALA A 260 -17.19 10.92 -7.87
CA ALA A 260 -18.20 11.16 -6.85
C ALA A 260 -18.27 12.66 -6.48
N GLU A 261 -17.11 13.30 -6.30
CA GLU A 261 -17.01 14.74 -6.04
C GLU A 261 -17.58 15.58 -7.20
N ALA A 262 -17.32 15.21 -8.46
CA ALA A 262 -17.85 15.93 -9.62
C ALA A 262 -19.37 15.78 -9.79
N PHE A 263 -19.94 14.62 -9.47
CA PHE A 263 -21.38 14.36 -9.58
C PHE A 263 -22.18 15.06 -8.47
N GLU A 264 -21.60 15.18 -7.27
CA GLU A 264 -22.18 15.97 -6.18
C GLU A 264 -22.12 17.47 -6.45
N ALA A 265 -21.10 17.95 -7.15
CA ALA A 265 -21.00 19.35 -7.59
C ALA A 265 -22.01 19.74 -8.69
N GLU A 266 -22.54 18.78 -9.45
CA GLU A 266 -23.51 19.00 -10.53
C GLU A 266 -24.98 18.82 -10.12
N LEU A 267 -25.28 18.41 -8.87
CA LEU A 267 -26.66 18.32 -8.40
C LEU A 267 -27.26 19.72 -8.18
N PRO A 268 -28.33 20.11 -8.89
CA PRO A 268 -28.93 21.44 -8.74
C PRO A 268 -29.59 21.58 -7.37
N ALA A 269 -29.31 22.70 -6.70
CA ALA A 269 -29.72 23.08 -5.35
C ALA A 269 -31.24 23.15 -5.08
N GLU A 270 -32.10 22.75 -6.03
CA GLU A 270 -33.56 22.90 -5.93
C GLU A 270 -34.27 21.73 -5.23
N ALA A 271 -33.57 20.63 -4.89
CA ALA A 271 -34.19 19.49 -4.21
C ALA A 271 -34.25 19.62 -2.67
N SER A 272 -33.59 20.62 -2.08
CA SER A 272 -33.45 20.73 -0.61
C SER A 272 -34.53 21.58 0.08
N GLU A 273 -35.43 22.25 -0.66
CA GLU A 273 -36.45 23.15 -0.08
C GLU A 273 -37.86 22.55 0.09
N ALA A 274 -38.09 21.28 -0.28
CA ALA A 274 -39.45 20.73 -0.32
C ALA A 274 -39.94 20.02 0.97
N ILE A 275 -39.18 20.01 2.08
CA ILE A 275 -39.60 19.33 3.32
C ILE A 275 -39.47 20.26 4.53
N ALA A 276 -40.30 21.31 4.58
CA ALA A 276 -40.48 22.09 5.81
C ALA A 276 -41.84 22.79 5.88
N VAL A 277 -42.93 22.08 6.25
CA VAL A 277 -44.16 22.71 6.80
C VAL A 277 -44.87 21.78 7.82
N ALA A 278 -44.60 22.04 9.11
CA ALA A 278 -45.51 22.14 10.29
C ALA A 278 -46.43 20.96 10.77
N PRO A 279 -47.05 21.01 11.99
CA PRO A 279 -46.64 21.61 13.28
C PRO A 279 -46.81 20.67 14.51
N ALA A 280 -46.41 21.19 15.67
CA ALA A 280 -46.34 20.59 17.00
C ALA A 280 -47.69 20.22 17.67
N ALA A 281 -47.63 19.25 18.60
CA ALA A 281 -48.58 19.10 19.70
C ALA A 281 -47.88 18.73 21.03
N VAL A 282 -48.17 19.59 22.01
CA VAL A 282 -47.85 19.68 23.43
C VAL A 282 -48.03 18.39 24.25
N HIS A 283 -47.07 18.06 25.14
CA HIS A 283 -47.38 17.66 26.53
C HIS A 283 -46.22 17.89 27.50
N ALA A 284 -46.59 18.39 28.69
CA ALA A 284 -45.74 18.94 29.73
C ALA A 284 -45.37 17.92 30.81
N GLY A 285 -44.19 18.10 31.43
CA GLY A 285 -43.79 17.49 32.71
C GLY A 285 -42.64 18.27 33.37
N PRO A 286 -42.54 18.36 34.72
CA PRO A 286 -41.73 19.37 35.42
C PRO A 286 -40.25 18.96 35.65
N PRO A 287 -39.38 19.90 36.08
CA PRO A 287 -37.94 19.83 35.85
C PRO A 287 -37.20 19.04 36.94
N ALA A 288 -36.35 18.11 36.52
CA ALA A 288 -35.28 17.56 37.35
C ALA A 288 -33.94 18.08 36.85
N ALA A 289 -33.07 18.45 37.79
CA ALA A 289 -31.81 19.14 37.62
C ALA A 289 -30.96 18.58 36.46
N VAL A 290 -30.62 19.46 35.51
CA VAL A 290 -29.63 19.18 34.48
C VAL A 290 -28.25 19.30 35.13
N GLU A 291 -27.75 18.19 35.64
CA GLU A 291 -26.30 17.99 35.73
C GLU A 291 -25.75 17.99 34.30
N ALA A 292 -24.70 18.76 34.08
CA ALA A 292 -24.02 18.91 32.80
C ALA A 292 -23.47 17.56 32.31
N GLN A 293 -24.26 16.87 31.49
CA GLN A 293 -23.78 15.74 30.71
C GLN A 293 -22.93 16.29 29.57
N GLY A 294 -21.61 16.13 29.68
CA GLY A 294 -20.71 16.31 28.54
C GLY A 294 -21.14 15.42 27.37
N PRO A 295 -20.77 15.76 26.12
CA PRO A 295 -21.16 14.99 24.95
C PRO A 295 -20.78 13.52 25.15
N VAL A 296 -21.75 12.62 24.92
CA VAL A 296 -21.54 11.17 24.95
C VAL A 296 -20.60 10.84 23.79
N LEU A 297 -19.30 10.93 24.03
CA LEU A 297 -18.26 10.65 23.04
C LEU A 297 -18.37 9.18 22.63
N GLY A 298 -18.71 8.96 21.36
CA GLY A 298 -18.78 7.63 20.75
C GLY A 298 -17.46 6.85 20.90
N ASP A 299 -17.49 5.56 20.63
CA ASP A 299 -16.26 4.77 20.67
C ASP A 299 -15.25 5.26 19.61
N PRO A 300 -14.01 5.67 19.97
CA PRO A 300 -13.08 6.30 19.04
C PRO A 300 -12.75 5.44 17.83
N ARG A 301 -12.71 4.12 18.02
CA ARG A 301 -12.49 3.17 16.92
C ARG A 301 -13.65 3.14 15.95
N HIS A 302 -14.88 3.19 16.47
CA HIS A 302 -16.06 3.26 15.63
C HIS A 302 -16.11 4.58 14.84
N LEU A 303 -15.84 5.70 15.51
CA LEU A 303 -15.74 7.01 14.87
C LEU A 303 -14.61 7.07 13.83
N HIS A 304 -13.47 6.44 14.11
CA HIS A 304 -12.38 6.31 13.14
C HIS A 304 -12.79 5.49 11.91
N THR A 305 -13.53 4.39 12.09
CA THR A 305 -14.07 3.61 10.95
C THR A 305 -15.07 4.43 10.14
N ILE A 306 -15.95 5.20 10.79
CA ILE A 306 -16.88 6.11 10.09
C ILE A 306 -16.08 7.15 9.29
N TRP A 307 -15.10 7.80 9.91
CA TRP A 307 -14.22 8.75 9.25
C TRP A 307 -13.51 8.13 8.04
N GLN A 308 -12.89 6.95 8.17
CA GLN A 308 -12.26 6.25 7.06
C GLN A 308 -13.24 5.91 5.94
N THR A 309 -14.46 5.49 6.31
CA THR A 309 -15.51 5.18 5.33
C THR A 309 -15.92 6.43 4.55
N ARG A 310 -16.13 7.56 5.23
CA ARG A 310 -16.46 8.86 4.60
C ARG A 310 -15.33 9.39 3.73
N LEU A 311 -14.10 9.26 4.21
CA LEU A 311 -12.91 9.62 3.43
C LEU A 311 -12.80 8.75 2.17
N SER A 312 -13.08 7.45 2.27
CA SER A 312 -13.06 6.55 1.11
C SER A 312 -14.23 6.74 0.15
N SER A 313 -15.33 7.34 0.59
CA SER A 313 -16.47 7.67 -0.27
C SER A 313 -16.35 9.05 -0.94
N GLY A 314 -15.26 9.79 -0.74
CA GLY A 314 -15.09 11.14 -1.28
C GLY A 314 -15.89 12.24 -0.56
N ASP A 315 -16.60 11.89 0.51
CA ASP A 315 -17.44 12.84 1.27
C ASP A 315 -16.55 13.61 2.26
N ALA A 316 -15.84 14.62 1.76
CA ALA A 316 -14.84 15.38 2.51
C ALA A 316 -15.45 16.14 3.71
N GLU A 317 -16.67 16.67 3.55
CA GLU A 317 -17.38 17.38 4.62
C GLU A 317 -17.83 16.43 5.73
N ALA A 318 -18.44 15.29 5.39
CA ALA A 318 -18.81 14.33 6.43
C ALA A 318 -17.57 13.67 7.06
N ALA A 319 -16.48 13.51 6.32
CA ALA A 319 -15.21 13.09 6.89
C ALA A 319 -14.66 14.14 7.86
N LEU A 320 -14.80 15.43 7.57
CA LEU A 320 -14.41 16.49 8.50
C LEU A 320 -15.28 16.51 9.75
N GLU A 321 -16.60 16.38 9.62
CA GLU A 321 -17.50 16.28 10.77
C GLU A 321 -17.18 15.06 11.64
N ALA A 322 -16.96 13.90 11.02
CA ALA A 322 -16.52 12.71 11.73
C ALA A 322 -15.16 12.93 12.44
N ALA A 323 -14.24 13.69 11.82
CA ALA A 323 -12.96 14.03 12.41
C ALA A 323 -13.09 14.93 13.65
N ARG A 324 -14.00 15.92 13.63
CA ARG A 324 -14.29 16.80 14.78
C ARG A 324 -14.74 16.02 16.02
N GLU A 325 -15.48 14.93 15.84
CA GLU A 325 -15.91 14.07 16.94
C GLU A 325 -14.83 13.04 17.33
N ALA A 326 -14.17 12.44 16.34
CA ALA A 326 -13.23 11.34 16.54
C ALA A 326 -11.94 11.79 17.25
N ILE A 327 -11.41 12.97 16.92
CA ILE A 327 -10.14 13.46 17.49
C ILE A 327 -10.27 13.67 19.01
N PRO A 328 -11.24 14.45 19.53
CA PRO A 328 -11.43 14.61 20.97
C PRO A 328 -11.75 13.29 21.67
N ALA A 329 -12.55 12.41 21.05
CA ALA A 329 -12.87 11.10 21.61
C ALA A 329 -11.61 10.23 21.77
N GLY A 330 -10.75 10.19 20.75
CA GLY A 330 -9.48 9.45 20.76
C GLY A 330 -8.53 9.99 21.83
N LEU A 331 -8.42 11.30 21.96
CA LEU A 331 -7.60 11.93 23.01
C LEU A 331 -8.15 11.63 24.41
N ALA A 332 -9.47 11.72 24.62
CA ALA A 332 -10.11 11.46 25.90
C ALA A 332 -9.94 10.00 26.36
N LYS A 333 -10.00 9.04 25.44
CA LYS A 333 -9.78 7.60 25.74
C LYS A 333 -8.31 7.17 25.72
N LYS A 334 -7.35 8.11 25.65
CA LYS A 334 -5.91 7.81 25.59
C LYS A 334 -5.51 6.94 24.37
N GLU A 335 -6.19 7.12 23.25
CA GLU A 335 -5.83 6.57 21.95
C GLU A 335 -5.30 7.69 21.02
N PRO A 336 -4.24 8.43 21.38
CA PRO A 336 -3.79 9.62 20.64
C PRO A 336 -3.30 9.29 19.23
N ARG A 337 -2.88 8.04 18.98
CA ARG A 337 -2.39 7.60 17.67
C ARG A 337 -3.49 7.62 16.61
N LEU A 338 -4.70 7.20 16.95
CA LEU A 338 -5.85 7.27 16.02
C LEU A 338 -6.22 8.73 15.75
N ALA A 339 -6.23 9.56 16.80
CA ALA A 339 -6.50 10.98 16.64
C ALA A 339 -5.45 11.68 15.77
N ALA A 340 -4.16 11.32 15.92
CA ALA A 340 -3.07 11.85 15.09
C ALA A 340 -3.18 11.43 13.62
N GLU A 341 -3.65 10.22 13.33
CA GLU A 341 -3.89 9.76 11.95
C GLU A 341 -4.96 10.60 11.24
N ILE A 342 -6.07 10.86 11.94
CA ILE A 342 -7.16 11.72 11.43
C ILE A 342 -6.65 13.15 11.25
N TYR A 343 -6.00 13.70 12.29
CA TYR A 343 -5.47 15.06 12.28
C TYR A 343 -4.53 15.31 11.10
N ARG A 344 -3.62 14.37 10.83
CA ARG A 344 -2.67 14.47 9.71
C ARG A 344 -3.35 14.61 8.35
N ARG A 345 -4.49 13.96 8.15
CA ARG A 345 -5.24 14.05 6.89
C ARG A 345 -5.94 15.38 6.70
N HIS A 346 -6.14 16.14 7.77
CA HIS A 346 -6.88 17.40 7.77
C HIS A 346 -6.03 18.61 8.19
N LEU A 347 -4.70 18.54 8.01
CA LEU A 347 -3.78 19.64 8.32
C LEU A 347 -4.14 20.93 7.57
N ASP A 348 -4.62 20.81 6.33
CA ASP A 348 -4.99 21.97 5.51
C ASP A 348 -6.30 22.65 5.98
N ARG A 349 -7.09 21.98 6.84
CA ARG A 349 -8.39 22.44 7.35
C ARG A 349 -8.42 22.61 8.87
N LEU A 350 -7.27 22.92 9.49
CA LEU A 350 -7.16 23.04 10.95
C LEU A 350 -8.18 23.96 11.63
N PRO A 351 -8.44 25.20 11.15
CA PRO A 351 -9.37 26.10 11.82
C PRO A 351 -10.77 25.49 11.92
N GLU A 352 -11.12 24.64 10.96
CA GLU A 352 -12.40 24.00 10.88
C GLU A 352 -12.53 22.82 11.84
N LEU A 353 -11.43 22.21 12.29
CA LEU A 353 -11.50 21.11 13.26
C LEU A 353 -11.91 21.58 14.68
N GLY A 354 -11.81 22.88 14.96
CA GLY A 354 -12.21 23.45 16.25
C GLY A 354 -11.45 22.89 17.46
N LEU A 355 -10.22 22.41 17.25
CA LEU A 355 -9.40 21.80 18.30
C LEU A 355 -8.84 22.87 19.25
N ASP A 356 -8.90 22.57 20.55
CA ASP A 356 -8.31 23.43 21.56
C ASP A 356 -6.77 23.30 21.58
N ARG A 357 -6.11 24.27 22.23
CA ARG A 357 -4.64 24.31 22.35
C ARG A 357 -4.09 23.02 22.97
N THR A 358 -4.79 22.47 23.96
CA THR A 358 -4.41 21.25 24.68
C THR A 358 -4.41 20.03 23.76
N ALA A 359 -5.45 19.87 22.92
CA ALA A 359 -5.52 18.79 21.95
C ALA A 359 -4.40 18.90 20.91
N LEU A 360 -4.16 20.10 20.38
CA LEU A 360 -3.09 20.35 19.40
C LEU A 360 -1.71 19.96 19.95
N ASP A 361 -1.44 20.25 21.22
CA ASP A 361 -0.19 19.83 21.85
C ASP A 361 -0.04 18.31 21.96
N LEU A 362 -1.11 17.62 22.39
CA LEU A 362 -1.09 16.16 22.52
C LEU A 362 -0.90 15.48 21.16
N LEU A 363 -1.50 16.04 20.11
CA LEU A 363 -1.35 15.57 18.73
C LEU A 363 0.05 15.83 18.21
N ALA A 364 0.62 17.03 18.42
CA ALA A 364 1.99 17.35 18.00
C ALA A 364 3.03 16.44 18.69
N ASP A 365 2.86 16.18 19.99
CA ASP A 365 3.70 15.24 20.73
C ASP A 365 3.58 13.80 20.19
N GLN A 366 2.37 13.38 19.82
CA GLN A 366 2.14 12.06 19.24
C GLN A 366 2.73 11.94 17.83
N LEU A 367 2.55 12.95 16.97
CA LEU A 367 3.14 13.00 15.62
C LEU A 367 4.66 12.89 15.66
N LEU A 368 5.31 13.61 16.58
CA LEU A 368 6.76 13.53 16.77
C LEU A 368 7.22 12.13 17.22
N ARG A 369 6.41 11.41 18.03
CA ARG A 369 6.68 10.02 18.44
C ARG A 369 6.49 9.05 17.28
N ASP A 370 5.50 9.28 16.43
CA ASP A 370 5.20 8.48 15.25
C ASP A 370 6.19 8.74 14.10
N GLY A 371 7.07 9.74 14.24
CA GLY A 371 8.12 10.07 13.27
C GLY A 371 7.67 11.07 12.20
N ASP A 372 6.46 11.62 12.31
CA ASP A 372 5.96 12.67 11.42
C ASP A 372 6.44 14.04 11.90
N VAL A 373 7.74 14.26 11.72
CA VAL A 373 8.44 15.44 12.25
C VAL A 373 7.94 16.73 11.58
N ALA A 374 7.59 16.68 10.29
CA ALA A 374 7.10 17.84 9.55
C ALA A 374 5.73 18.31 10.05
N ALA A 375 4.77 17.39 10.23
CA ALA A 375 3.47 17.73 10.78
C ALA A 375 3.59 18.26 12.22
N ALA A 376 4.42 17.61 13.06
CA ALA A 376 4.68 18.08 14.42
C ALA A 376 5.30 19.48 14.45
N ALA A 377 6.29 19.74 13.58
CA ALA A 377 6.93 21.06 13.45
C ALA A 377 5.90 22.14 13.09
N TRP A 378 5.04 21.86 12.12
CA TRP A 378 4.01 22.79 11.70
C TRP A 378 2.97 23.07 12.80
N THR A 379 2.52 22.03 13.53
CA THR A 379 1.59 22.23 14.65
C THR A 379 2.19 23.09 15.77
N PHE A 380 3.45 22.84 16.14
CA PHE A 380 4.13 23.67 17.15
C PHE A 380 4.46 25.09 16.63
N SER A 381 4.70 25.27 15.32
CA SER A 381 4.98 26.60 14.77
C SER A 381 3.74 27.49 14.79
N GLN A 382 2.55 26.95 14.47
CA GLN A 382 1.27 27.67 14.58
C GLN A 382 1.01 28.17 16.00
N ALA A 383 1.30 27.31 16.98
CA ALA A 383 1.18 27.68 18.38
C ALA A 383 2.14 28.80 18.78
N LEU A 384 3.40 28.71 18.36
CA LEU A 384 4.40 29.73 18.67
C LEU A 384 4.12 31.06 17.94
N ASP A 385 3.57 31.02 16.73
CA ASP A 385 3.15 32.21 15.99
C ASP A 385 1.97 32.92 16.68
N THR A 386 1.09 32.16 17.31
CA THR A 386 -0.05 32.70 18.07
C THR A 386 0.40 33.26 19.42
N GLU A 387 1.26 32.53 20.14
CA GLU A 387 1.77 32.92 21.45
C GLU A 387 3.30 32.71 21.51
N PRO A 388 4.10 33.74 21.17
CA PRO A 388 5.57 33.63 21.14
C PRO A 388 6.22 33.30 22.50
N ALA A 389 5.49 33.49 23.60
CA ALA A 389 5.94 33.17 24.94
C ALA A 389 5.62 31.73 25.36
N ASP A 390 4.93 30.93 24.53
CA ASP A 390 4.52 29.57 24.88
C ASP A 390 5.76 28.65 25.04
N PRO A 391 6.10 28.25 26.29
CA PRO A 391 7.28 27.45 26.54
C PRO A 391 7.14 26.02 26.00
N LYS A 392 5.92 25.52 25.82
CA LYS A 392 5.66 24.16 25.34
C LYS A 392 5.81 24.07 23.83
N ALA A 393 5.28 25.04 23.08
CA ALA A 393 5.53 25.16 21.64
C ALA A 393 7.02 25.30 21.33
N PHE A 394 7.73 26.16 22.08
CA PHE A 394 9.17 26.34 21.94
C PHE A 394 9.94 25.03 22.19
N LYS A 395 9.66 24.34 23.29
CA LYS A 395 10.27 23.04 23.61
C LYS A 395 9.93 21.96 22.57
N GLY A 396 8.72 21.97 22.03
CA GLY A 396 8.30 21.06 20.97
C GLY A 396 9.15 21.22 19.71
N LEU A 397 9.33 22.46 19.25
CA LEU A 397 10.18 22.79 18.11
C LEU A 397 11.68 22.53 18.39
N LEU A 398 12.15 22.71 19.62
CA LEU A 398 13.50 22.27 20.00
C LEU A 398 13.69 20.76 19.81
N ARG A 399 12.73 19.95 20.26
CA ARG A 399 12.77 18.49 20.08
C ARG A 399 12.69 18.07 18.61
N VAL A 400 11.96 18.83 17.78
CA VAL A 400 11.95 18.69 16.31
C VAL A 400 13.33 18.95 15.72
N ALA A 401 13.98 20.07 16.11
CA ALA A 401 15.32 20.41 15.62
C ALA A 401 16.37 19.37 16.03
N GLU A 402 16.32 18.89 17.28
CA GLU A 402 17.18 17.80 17.78
C GLU A 402 16.95 16.50 17.01
N HIS A 403 15.69 16.18 16.66
CA HIS A 403 15.38 15.02 15.84
C HIS A 403 16.10 15.11 14.48
N HIS A 404 16.00 16.24 13.78
CA HIS A 404 16.71 16.43 12.52
C HIS A 404 18.22 16.33 12.70
N LEU A 405 18.77 16.93 13.77
CA LEU A 405 20.21 16.99 14.00
C LEU A 405 20.83 15.63 14.35
N ASP A 406 20.20 14.86 15.23
CA ASP A 406 20.79 13.65 15.81
C ASP A 406 20.23 12.35 15.21
N LYS A 407 18.93 12.30 14.88
CA LYS A 407 18.30 11.09 14.34
C LYS A 407 18.32 11.06 12.81
N ALA A 408 17.81 12.11 12.16
CA ALA A 408 17.77 12.17 10.70
C ALA A 408 19.14 12.52 10.08
N LYS A 409 20.05 13.11 10.87
CA LYS A 409 21.36 13.61 10.43
C LYS A 409 21.25 14.66 9.33
N GLU A 410 20.24 15.53 9.44
CA GLU A 410 19.92 16.63 8.54
C GLU A 410 20.21 17.98 9.24
N PRO A 411 21.48 18.38 9.35
CA PRO A 411 21.84 19.58 10.12
C PRO A 411 21.26 20.87 9.52
N LEU A 412 21.00 20.91 8.20
CA LEU A 412 20.41 22.08 7.55
C LEU A 412 18.96 22.35 7.97
N GLU A 413 18.14 21.30 8.13
CA GLU A 413 16.77 21.45 8.61
C GLU A 413 16.74 21.84 10.08
N ALA A 414 17.62 21.26 10.90
CA ALA A 414 17.79 21.68 12.29
C ALA A 414 18.15 23.17 12.41
N ILE A 415 19.07 23.67 11.56
CA ILE A 415 19.44 25.11 11.51
C ILE A 415 18.23 25.98 11.19
N ARG A 416 17.38 25.58 10.23
CA ARG A 416 16.17 26.34 9.88
C ARG A 416 15.22 26.45 11.07
N VAL A 417 14.99 25.35 11.78
CA VAL A 417 14.11 25.34 12.96
C VAL A 417 14.69 26.18 14.11
N TYR A 418 15.98 26.10 14.39
CA TYR A 418 16.61 26.94 15.42
C TYR A 418 16.55 28.43 15.08
N ARG A 419 16.79 28.80 13.82
CA ARG A 419 16.67 30.20 13.37
C ARG A 419 15.24 30.70 13.50
N TYR A 420 14.26 29.89 13.10
CA TYR A 420 12.85 30.19 13.26
C TYR A 420 12.48 30.46 14.73
N LEU A 421 12.93 29.59 15.65
CA LEU A 421 12.71 29.75 17.09
C LEU A 421 13.27 31.08 17.63
N LEU A 422 14.49 31.44 17.23
CA LEU A 422 15.17 32.65 17.68
C LEU A 422 14.59 33.92 17.07
N GLU A 423 14.06 33.84 15.84
CA GLU A 423 13.37 34.94 15.18
C GLU A 423 12.00 35.21 15.81
N ARG A 424 11.21 34.15 16.04
CA ARG A 424 9.83 34.28 16.55
C ARG A 424 9.75 34.48 18.05
N ALA A 425 10.64 33.86 18.82
CA ALA A 425 10.61 33.91 20.28
C ALA A 425 11.98 34.24 20.89
N PRO A 426 12.59 35.41 20.57
CA PRO A 426 13.93 35.77 21.04
C PRO A 426 14.03 35.96 22.56
N ALA A 427 12.90 36.25 23.23
CA ALA A 427 12.81 36.47 24.67
C ALA A 427 12.50 35.18 25.46
N SER A 428 12.39 34.03 24.79
CA SER A 428 12.14 32.75 25.44
C SER A 428 13.28 32.41 26.43
N PRO A 429 12.98 31.82 27.60
CA PRO A 429 14.01 31.36 28.54
C PRO A 429 14.91 30.25 27.95
N PHE A 430 14.51 29.66 26.81
CA PHE A 430 15.28 28.64 26.10
C PHE A 430 16.06 29.20 24.90
N ALA A 431 16.00 30.52 24.64
CA ALA A 431 16.65 31.13 23.48
C ALA A 431 18.17 30.99 23.53
N ASP A 432 18.81 31.16 24.69
CA ASP A 432 20.26 30.98 24.83
C ASP A 432 20.69 29.55 24.47
N HIS A 433 19.96 28.56 24.98
CA HIS A 433 20.21 27.16 24.66
C HIS A 433 20.01 26.86 23.17
N ALA A 434 19.00 27.44 22.53
CA ALA A 434 18.78 27.32 21.09
C ALA A 434 19.94 27.93 20.27
N ARG A 435 20.56 29.04 20.71
CA ARG A 435 21.74 29.62 20.05
C ARG A 435 22.95 28.70 20.14
N ASP A 436 23.17 28.06 21.29
CA ASP A 436 24.25 27.10 21.47
C ASP A 436 24.08 25.91 20.51
N LEU A 437 22.87 25.33 20.45
CA LEU A 437 22.55 24.21 19.56
C LEU A 437 22.62 24.59 18.08
N LEU A 438 22.21 25.80 17.71
CA LEU A 438 22.38 26.34 16.36
C LEU A 438 23.86 26.34 15.95
N SER A 439 24.75 26.81 16.83
CA SER A 439 26.19 26.83 16.55
C SER A 439 26.76 25.42 16.33
N VAL A 440 26.23 24.42 17.05
CA VAL A 440 26.61 23.00 16.87
C VAL A 440 26.11 22.48 15.53
N ALA A 441 24.87 22.78 15.17
CA ALA A 441 24.28 22.37 13.89
C ALA A 441 25.03 22.98 12.70
N GLU A 442 25.40 24.26 12.76
CA GLU A 442 26.21 24.94 11.73
C GLU A 442 27.59 24.30 11.57
N LYS A 443 28.26 23.96 12.69
CA LYS A 443 29.55 23.24 12.65
C LYS A 443 29.41 21.84 12.03
N ARG A 444 28.31 21.13 12.28
CA ARG A 444 28.05 19.81 11.66
C ARG A 444 27.76 19.95 10.16
N ALA A 445 26.98 20.94 9.75
CA ALA A 445 26.67 21.21 8.34
C ALA A 445 27.92 21.59 7.51
N ALA A 446 28.89 22.30 8.12
CA ALA A 446 30.11 22.72 7.45
C ALA A 446 31.17 21.60 7.29
N ARG A 447 30.99 20.44 7.95
CA ARG A 447 31.91 19.31 7.76
C ARG A 447 31.65 18.65 6.41
N PRO A 448 32.68 18.39 5.58
CA PRO A 448 32.49 17.65 4.35
C PRO A 448 31.92 16.26 4.67
N ALA A 449 30.93 15.81 3.89
CA ALA A 449 30.39 14.47 3.98
C ALA A 449 31.53 13.48 3.73
N GLY A 450 32.02 12.87 4.81
CA GLY A 450 33.10 11.88 4.79
C GLY A 450 32.60 10.47 4.53
#